data_AF-A0A662YG69-F1
#
_entry.id   AF-A0A662YG69-F1
#
_cell.length_a   1.000
_cell.length_b   1.000
_cell.length_c   1.000
_cell.angle_alpha   90.00
_cell.angle_beta   90.00
_cell.angle_gamma   90.00
#
_symmetry.space_group_name_H-M   'P 1'
#
loop_
_entity.id
_entity.type
_entity.pdbx_description
1 polymer ?
#
loop_
_entity_poly.entity_id
_entity_poly.type
_entity_poly.pdbx_seq_one_letter_code
_entity_poly.pdbx_strand_id
1 'polypeptide(L)'
;KVVAFALLALPPTVVSALSYFLGGTSAVAAVSFGALSSFAFCDMWYFLRMAANSLVGGARGPRRHLFAVSKVAGRILLVDIDRNGHCNNARFLRECGFGRRDLWQHNGVWDVVTAAGGNLVVGSQTVRYRRELSFGQAYTMESRLICWDKRAFYVEHRFVTKGAKGEFVNAIVLVKNTVLGQLSPEKIVAKLPALQPDEEASPVMPEDVGAWIKSNDASSKMLRAESSQ
;
A
#
# COMPACT_ATOMS: atom_id res chain seq x y z
N LYS A 1 9.58 -7.47 16.14
CA LYS A 1 9.26 -7.89 14.74
C LYS A 1 9.52 -9.39 14.54
N VAL A 2 10.72 -9.89 14.82
CA VAL A 2 11.08 -11.32 14.67
C VAL A 2 10.11 -12.26 15.42
N VAL A 3 9.81 -11.97 16.69
CA VAL A 3 8.84 -12.76 17.49
C VAL A 3 7.45 -12.80 16.84
N ALA A 4 6.96 -11.68 16.32
CA ALA A 4 5.64 -11.64 15.67
C ALA A 4 5.59 -12.51 14.40
N PHE A 5 6.65 -12.51 13.59
CA PHE A 5 6.73 -13.39 12.43
C PHE A 5 6.82 -14.87 12.82
N ALA A 6 7.55 -15.21 13.89
CA ALA A 6 7.60 -16.56 14.41
C ALA A 6 6.20 -17.02 14.89
N LEU A 7 5.46 -16.15 15.59
CA LEU A 7 4.10 -16.45 16.04
C LEU A 7 3.10 -16.62 14.87
N LEU A 8 3.32 -15.96 13.73
CA LEU A 8 2.49 -16.18 12.53
C LEU A 8 2.73 -17.57 11.90
N ALA A 9 3.96 -18.08 11.96
CA ALA A 9 4.31 -19.38 11.41
C ALA A 9 3.89 -20.56 12.31
N LEU A 10 3.74 -20.32 13.61
CA LEU A 10 3.52 -21.37 14.60
C LEU A 10 2.23 -22.19 14.35
N PRO A 11 1.04 -21.61 14.13
CA PRO A 11 -0.17 -22.41 13.94
C PRO A 11 -0.16 -23.29 12.67
N PRO A 12 0.30 -22.81 11.50
CA PRO A 12 0.56 -23.68 10.34
C PRO A 12 1.48 -24.86 10.64
N THR A 13 2.58 -24.61 11.35
CA THR A 13 3.54 -25.66 11.74
C THR A 13 2.92 -26.66 12.72
N VAL A 14 2.17 -26.20 13.71
CA VAL A 14 1.48 -27.07 14.68
C VAL A 14 0.41 -27.92 14.00
N VAL A 15 -0.41 -27.35 13.12
CA VAL A 15 -1.42 -28.12 12.36
C VAL A 15 -0.74 -29.20 11.52
N SER A 16 0.38 -28.88 10.87
CA SER A 16 1.14 -29.86 10.09
C SER A 16 1.68 -30.99 10.97
N ALA A 17 2.30 -30.66 12.11
CA ALA A 17 2.87 -31.63 13.04
C ALA A 17 1.79 -32.55 13.64
N LEU A 18 0.67 -32.00 14.12
CA LEU A 18 -0.42 -32.79 14.69
C LEU A 18 -1.05 -33.71 13.64
N SER A 19 -1.24 -33.22 12.41
CA SER A 19 -1.80 -34.02 11.31
C SER A 19 -0.90 -35.20 10.93
N TYR A 20 0.42 -35.02 11.01
CA TYR A 20 1.39 -36.08 10.72
C TYR A 20 1.51 -37.06 11.89
N PHE A 21 1.88 -36.58 13.08
CA PHE A 21 2.22 -37.44 14.22
C PHE A 21 1.01 -38.06 14.92
N LEU A 22 -0.12 -37.34 14.99
CA LEU A 22 -1.32 -37.84 15.65
C LEU A 22 -2.39 -38.29 14.65
N GLY A 23 -2.49 -37.61 13.51
CA GLY A 23 -3.48 -37.93 12.48
C GLY A 23 -3.09 -39.09 11.56
N GLY A 24 -1.84 -39.54 11.57
CA GLY A 24 -1.35 -40.64 10.72
C GLY A 24 -1.37 -40.33 9.22
N THR A 25 -1.47 -39.05 8.84
CA THR A 25 -1.52 -38.64 7.44
C THR A 25 -0.13 -38.67 6.79
N SER A 26 -0.08 -38.79 5.46
CA SER A 26 1.19 -38.70 4.74
C SER A 26 1.83 -37.32 4.94
N ALA A 27 3.16 -37.23 4.80
CA ALA A 27 3.88 -35.96 4.94
C ALA A 27 3.32 -34.87 4.00
N VAL A 28 2.96 -35.24 2.77
CA VAL A 28 2.37 -34.33 1.78
C VAL A 28 1.02 -33.78 2.24
N ALA A 29 0.15 -34.66 2.79
CA ALA A 29 -1.14 -34.24 3.32
C ALA A 29 -0.99 -33.33 4.55
N ALA A 30 -0.09 -33.68 5.47
CA ALA A 30 0.19 -32.88 6.65
C ALA A 30 0.73 -31.48 6.32
N VAL A 31 1.64 -31.36 5.35
CA VAL A 31 2.12 -30.05 4.88
C VAL A 31 0.99 -29.26 4.22
N SER A 32 0.14 -29.93 3.44
CA SER A 32 -1.03 -29.29 2.80
C SER A 32 -2.02 -28.74 3.84
N PHE A 33 -2.29 -29.48 4.91
CA PHE A 33 -3.15 -29.00 6.01
C PHE A 33 -2.54 -27.80 6.76
N GLY A 34 -1.23 -27.82 7.01
CA GLY A 34 -0.53 -26.66 7.56
C GLY A 34 -0.61 -25.44 6.64
N ALA A 35 -0.42 -25.64 5.33
CA ALA A 35 -0.56 -24.58 4.33
C ALA A 35 -1.99 -24.02 4.29
N LEU A 36 -3.02 -24.87 4.29
CA LEU A 36 -4.42 -24.43 4.32
C LEU A 36 -4.77 -23.68 5.60
N SER A 37 -4.28 -24.12 6.76
CA SER A 37 -4.56 -23.42 8.02
C SER A 37 -3.95 -22.02 8.06
N SER A 38 -2.87 -21.80 7.31
CA SER A 38 -2.29 -20.46 7.17
C SER A 38 -3.26 -19.46 6.55
N PHE A 39 -4.16 -19.87 5.64
CA PHE A 39 -5.19 -18.99 5.07
C PHE A 39 -6.31 -18.65 6.07
N ALA A 40 -6.51 -19.50 7.08
CA ALA A 40 -7.48 -19.26 8.15
C ALA A 40 -6.90 -18.40 9.29
N PHE A 41 -5.64 -18.64 9.64
CA PHE A 41 -5.00 -18.00 10.79
C PHE A 41 -4.30 -16.69 10.46
N CYS A 42 -3.66 -16.61 9.29
CA CYS A 42 -2.98 -15.42 8.83
C CYS A 42 -3.50 -15.00 7.46
N ASP A 43 -3.22 -13.77 7.10
CA ASP A 43 -3.59 -13.26 5.79
C ASP A 43 -2.62 -13.79 4.72
N MET A 44 -2.58 -15.11 4.51
CA MET A 44 -1.61 -15.77 3.61
C MET A 44 -1.67 -15.19 2.19
N TRP A 45 -2.86 -14.83 1.72
CA TRP A 45 -3.05 -14.13 0.44
C TRP A 45 -2.26 -12.83 0.34
N TYR A 46 -2.10 -12.08 1.45
CA TYR A 46 -1.24 -10.90 1.49
C TYR A 46 0.22 -11.24 1.17
N PHE A 47 0.77 -12.23 1.88
CA PHE A 47 2.19 -12.59 1.78
C PHE A 47 2.51 -13.20 0.43
N LEU A 48 1.65 -14.07 -0.09
CA LEU A 48 1.80 -14.63 -1.43
C LEU A 48 1.80 -13.54 -2.50
N ARG A 49 0.88 -12.56 -2.42
CA ARG A 49 0.85 -11.45 -3.38
C ARG A 49 2.06 -10.52 -3.24
N MET A 50 2.52 -10.25 -2.01
CA MET A 50 3.76 -9.50 -1.80
C MET A 50 4.98 -10.21 -2.41
N ALA A 51 5.09 -11.52 -2.22
CA ALA A 51 6.16 -12.33 -2.80
C ALA A 51 6.07 -12.32 -4.33
N ALA A 52 4.88 -12.57 -4.89
CA ALA A 52 4.64 -12.51 -6.33
C ALA A 52 5.02 -11.14 -6.91
N ASN A 53 4.60 -10.04 -6.31
CA ASN A 53 4.99 -8.69 -6.77
C ASN A 53 6.50 -8.43 -6.68
N SER A 54 7.20 -9.08 -5.74
CA SER A 54 8.65 -8.95 -5.59
C SER A 54 9.41 -9.80 -6.61
N LEU A 55 8.86 -10.97 -6.99
CA LEU A 55 9.45 -11.90 -7.96
C LEU A 55 9.12 -11.53 -9.41
N VAL A 56 7.89 -11.11 -9.69
CA VAL A 56 7.42 -10.66 -11.02
C VAL A 56 7.97 -9.26 -11.35
N GLY A 57 8.39 -8.50 -10.33
CA GLY A 57 9.12 -7.24 -10.50
C GLY A 57 10.58 -7.42 -10.97
N GLY A 58 10.83 -8.31 -11.95
CA GLY A 58 12.11 -8.41 -12.65
C GLY A 58 12.56 -7.05 -13.21
N ALA A 59 13.87 -6.92 -13.50
CA ALA A 59 14.58 -5.69 -13.89
C ALA A 59 13.65 -4.50 -14.13
N ARG A 60 13.23 -3.85 -13.04
CA ARG A 60 12.43 -2.63 -13.11
C ARG A 60 13.23 -1.71 -14.00
N GLY A 61 12.64 -1.31 -15.13
CA GLY A 61 13.31 -0.49 -16.13
C GLY A 61 13.86 0.82 -15.54
N PRO A 62 14.39 1.72 -16.37
CA PRO A 62 14.92 2.97 -15.87
C PRO A 62 13.88 3.70 -15.01
N ARG A 63 14.37 4.40 -13.99
CA ARG A 63 13.56 5.16 -13.04
C ARG A 63 12.56 6.04 -13.80
N ARG A 64 11.29 5.93 -13.45
CA ARG A 64 10.22 6.77 -13.99
C ARG A 64 10.23 8.13 -13.30
N HIS A 65 9.73 9.14 -14.02
CA HIS A 65 9.59 10.49 -13.52
C HIS A 65 8.88 10.52 -12.14
N LEU A 66 9.33 11.40 -11.25
CA LEU A 66 8.95 11.49 -9.83
C LEU A 66 7.44 11.66 -9.66
N PHE A 67 6.84 12.48 -10.53
CA PHE A 67 5.40 12.75 -10.58
C PHE A 67 4.64 11.91 -11.61
N ALA A 68 5.30 10.94 -12.27
CA ALA A 68 4.60 10.06 -13.20
C ALA A 68 3.53 9.24 -12.46
N VAL A 69 2.42 9.01 -13.16
CA VAL A 69 1.34 8.15 -12.67
C VAL A 69 1.76 6.69 -12.82
N SER A 70 1.92 5.99 -11.70
CA SER A 70 1.98 4.52 -11.68
C SER A 70 0.58 3.97 -11.92
N LYS A 71 0.44 3.00 -12.83
CA LYS A 71 -0.82 2.33 -13.15
C LYS A 71 -0.68 0.84 -12.88
N VAL A 72 -1.50 0.32 -11.96
CA VAL A 72 -1.55 -1.10 -11.61
C VAL A 72 -2.95 -1.64 -11.91
N ALA A 73 -3.03 -2.66 -12.75
CA ALA A 73 -4.29 -3.33 -13.04
C ALA A 73 -4.73 -4.21 -11.86
N GLY A 74 -6.04 -4.23 -11.60
CA GLY A 74 -6.65 -5.04 -10.55
C GLY A 74 -8.04 -5.53 -10.94
N ARG A 75 -8.53 -6.53 -10.20
CA ARG A 75 -9.87 -7.08 -10.38
C ARG A 75 -10.45 -7.43 -9.01
N ILE A 76 -11.74 -7.18 -8.82
CA ILE A 76 -12.44 -7.54 -7.58
C ILE A 76 -12.71 -9.04 -7.59
N LEU A 77 -12.12 -9.76 -6.64
CA LEU A 77 -12.27 -11.21 -6.48
C LEU A 77 -13.28 -11.52 -5.36
N LEU A 78 -13.60 -12.82 -5.21
CA LEU A 78 -14.51 -13.30 -4.17
C LEU A 78 -14.04 -12.93 -2.76
N VAL A 79 -12.73 -12.83 -2.53
CA VAL A 79 -12.16 -12.46 -1.22
C VAL A 79 -12.19 -10.96 -0.95
N ASP A 80 -12.58 -10.15 -1.95
CA ASP A 80 -12.60 -8.70 -1.87
C ASP A 80 -13.99 -8.13 -1.61
N ILE A 81 -15.04 -8.93 -1.79
CA ILE A 81 -16.42 -8.49 -1.62
C ILE A 81 -16.90 -8.61 -0.16
N ASP A 82 -17.82 -7.73 0.21
CA ASP A 82 -18.55 -7.79 1.47
C ASP A 82 -19.91 -8.51 1.31
N ARG A 83 -20.72 -8.50 2.37
CA ARG A 83 -22.07 -9.09 2.39
C ARG A 83 -22.98 -8.53 1.28
N ASN A 84 -22.76 -7.30 0.85
CA ASN A 84 -23.58 -6.63 -0.16
C ASN A 84 -23.10 -6.93 -1.58
N GLY A 85 -22.04 -7.75 -1.75
CA GLY A 85 -21.47 -8.08 -3.05
C GLY A 85 -20.61 -6.97 -3.65
N HIS A 86 -20.32 -5.92 -2.87
CA HIS A 86 -19.47 -4.80 -3.27
C HIS A 86 -18.08 -4.98 -2.69
N CYS A 87 -17.09 -4.37 -3.34
CA CYS A 87 -15.72 -4.32 -2.83
C CYS A 87 -15.74 -3.71 -1.42
N ASN A 88 -15.28 -4.50 -0.46
CA ASN A 88 -15.19 -4.09 0.92
C ASN A 88 -14.32 -2.83 1.03
N ASN A 89 -14.80 -1.81 1.75
CA ASN A 89 -14.12 -0.53 1.91
C ASN A 89 -12.66 -0.66 2.37
N ALA A 90 -12.35 -1.61 3.26
CA ALA A 90 -10.99 -1.88 3.74
C ALA A 90 -10.06 -2.40 2.63
N ARG A 91 -10.59 -3.04 1.59
CA ARG A 91 -9.81 -3.55 0.46
C ARG A 91 -9.19 -2.40 -0.34
N PHE A 92 -9.89 -1.29 -0.52
CA PHE A 92 -9.31 -0.12 -1.19
C PHE A 92 -8.02 0.36 -0.53
N LEU A 93 -8.00 0.47 0.81
CA LEU A 93 -6.81 0.91 1.55
C LEU A 93 -5.67 -0.10 1.48
N ARG A 94 -6.00 -1.39 1.48
CA ARG A 94 -5.03 -2.47 1.30
C ARG A 94 -4.37 -2.40 -0.09
N GLU A 95 -5.16 -2.21 -1.14
CA GLU A 95 -4.67 -2.06 -2.51
C GLU A 95 -3.75 -0.84 -2.65
N CYS A 96 -4.10 0.29 -2.01
CA CYS A 96 -3.23 1.47 -1.98
C CYS A 96 -1.84 1.15 -1.40
N GLY A 97 -1.71 0.19 -0.48
CA GLY A 97 -0.42 -0.27 0.02
C GLY A 97 0.47 -0.88 -1.08
N PHE A 98 -0.11 -1.68 -1.98
CA PHE A 98 0.59 -2.22 -3.14
C PHE A 98 0.89 -1.13 -4.18
N GLY A 99 -0.04 -0.21 -4.42
CA GLY A 99 0.14 0.90 -5.34
C GLY A 99 1.24 1.86 -4.92
N ARG A 100 1.33 2.19 -3.62
CA ARG A 100 2.46 2.99 -3.08
C ARG A 100 3.79 2.29 -3.25
N ARG A 101 3.84 0.99 -2.98
CA ARG A 101 5.07 0.22 -3.15
C ARG A 101 5.55 0.29 -4.60
N ASP A 102 4.66 0.08 -5.56
CA ASP A 102 4.96 0.21 -6.99
C ASP A 102 5.46 1.62 -7.35
N LEU A 103 4.73 2.66 -6.91
CA LEU A 103 5.09 4.07 -7.13
C LEU A 103 6.50 4.37 -6.62
N TRP A 104 6.80 4.06 -5.35
CA TRP A 104 8.06 4.38 -4.72
C TRP A 104 9.25 3.60 -5.27
N GLN A 105 9.03 2.38 -5.72
CA GLN A 105 10.05 1.58 -6.37
C GLN A 105 10.34 2.10 -7.77
N HIS A 106 9.32 2.49 -8.54
CA HIS A 106 9.51 2.96 -9.91
C HIS A 106 10.08 4.38 -10.01
N ASN A 107 9.80 5.26 -9.05
CA ASN A 107 10.37 6.62 -9.03
C ASN A 107 11.69 6.72 -8.24
N GLY A 108 12.19 5.61 -7.67
CA GLY A 108 13.49 5.52 -6.99
C GLY A 108 13.52 6.05 -5.55
N VAL A 109 12.41 6.63 -5.05
CA VAL A 109 12.34 7.15 -3.68
C VAL A 109 12.55 6.04 -2.64
N TRP A 110 12.03 4.84 -2.89
CA TRP A 110 12.19 3.71 -1.97
C TRP A 110 13.65 3.35 -1.75
N ASP A 111 14.45 3.32 -2.82
CA ASP A 111 15.85 2.91 -2.76
C ASP A 111 16.68 3.94 -1.99
N VAL A 112 16.46 5.24 -2.24
CA VAL A 112 17.14 6.32 -1.51
C VAL A 112 16.78 6.31 -0.02
N VAL A 113 15.49 6.18 0.30
CA VAL A 113 15.00 6.18 1.69
C VAL A 113 15.59 5.00 2.46
N THR A 114 15.54 3.79 1.89
CA THR A 114 16.00 2.58 2.57
C THR A 114 17.52 2.50 2.65
N ALA A 115 18.26 2.97 1.63
CA ALA A 115 19.72 3.07 1.68
C ALA A 115 20.20 4.02 2.80
N ALA A 116 19.41 5.04 3.13
CA ALA A 116 19.67 5.95 4.24
C ALA A 116 19.17 5.42 5.61
N GLY A 117 18.75 4.14 5.70
CA GLY A 117 18.18 3.55 6.91
C GLY A 117 16.81 4.11 7.29
N GLY A 118 16.16 4.83 6.38
CA GLY A 118 14.84 5.43 6.58
C GLY A 118 13.69 4.51 6.21
N ASN A 119 12.47 5.01 6.39
CA ASN A 119 11.25 4.33 5.99
C ASN A 119 10.13 5.34 5.68
N LEU A 120 9.09 4.90 4.96
CA LEU A 120 7.89 5.68 4.72
C LEU A 120 6.72 5.07 5.50
N VAL A 121 6.11 5.87 6.37
CA VAL A 121 4.94 5.45 7.16
C VAL A 121 3.72 6.29 6.80
N VAL A 122 2.54 5.67 6.82
CA VAL A 122 1.29 6.40 6.60
C VAL A 122 0.94 7.12 7.90
N GLY A 123 1.03 8.45 7.89
CA GLY A 123 0.65 9.30 9.02
C GLY A 123 -0.85 9.60 9.07
N SER A 124 -1.46 9.80 7.90
CA SER A 124 -2.91 9.93 7.75
C SER A 124 -3.31 9.51 6.33
N GLN A 125 -4.55 9.05 6.17
CA GLN A 125 -5.15 8.81 4.87
C GLN A 125 -6.66 9.03 4.95
N THR A 126 -7.24 9.53 3.87
CA THR A 126 -8.70 9.74 3.76
C THR A 126 -9.17 9.17 2.43
N VAL A 127 -10.31 8.50 2.45
CA VAL A 127 -10.93 7.89 1.28
C VAL A 127 -12.22 8.62 0.94
N ARG A 128 -12.41 8.93 -0.33
CA ARG A 128 -13.69 9.36 -0.88
C ARG A 128 -14.20 8.33 -1.89
N TYR A 129 -15.27 7.64 -1.53
CA TYR A 129 -15.97 6.72 -2.41
C TYR A 129 -16.96 7.51 -3.28
N ARG A 130 -16.94 7.26 -4.59
CA ARG A 130 -17.85 7.87 -5.57
C ARG A 130 -18.81 6.83 -6.13
N ARG A 131 -18.28 5.66 -6.49
CA ARG A 131 -19.05 4.53 -7.01
C ARG A 131 -18.40 3.24 -6.57
N GLU A 132 -19.21 2.28 -6.13
CA GLU A 132 -18.74 0.96 -5.74
C GLU A 132 -18.06 0.20 -6.90
N LEU A 133 -17.33 -0.83 -6.53
CA LEU A 133 -16.78 -1.81 -7.45
C LEU A 133 -17.43 -3.16 -7.11
N SER A 134 -18.04 -3.81 -8.10
CA SER A 134 -18.73 -5.08 -7.89
C SER A 134 -17.81 -6.27 -8.18
N PHE A 135 -18.23 -7.46 -7.74
CA PHE A 135 -17.54 -8.71 -8.05
C PHE A 135 -17.17 -8.83 -9.55
N GLY A 136 -15.94 -9.25 -9.83
CA GLY A 136 -15.45 -9.47 -11.19
C GLY A 136 -15.09 -8.20 -11.96
N GLN A 137 -15.39 -7.00 -11.44
CA GLN A 137 -15.08 -5.75 -12.09
C GLN A 137 -13.57 -5.49 -12.11
N ALA A 138 -13.04 -5.16 -13.29
CA ALA A 138 -11.67 -4.73 -13.46
C ALA A 138 -11.51 -3.23 -13.19
N TYR A 139 -10.40 -2.85 -12.60
CA TYR A 139 -10.04 -1.45 -12.36
C TYR A 139 -8.54 -1.25 -12.60
N THR A 140 -8.16 0.01 -12.81
CA THR A 140 -6.78 0.46 -12.80
C THR A 140 -6.58 1.35 -11.58
N MET A 141 -5.63 0.99 -10.71
CA MET A 141 -5.19 1.84 -9.63
C MET A 141 -4.11 2.77 -10.14
N GLU A 142 -4.43 4.06 -10.20
CA GLU A 142 -3.49 5.12 -10.55
C GLU A 142 -2.92 5.72 -9.28
N SER A 143 -1.60 5.70 -9.12
CA SER A 143 -0.89 6.23 -7.94
C SER A 143 0.09 7.30 -8.39
N ARG A 144 0.07 8.48 -7.74
CA ARG A 144 1.02 9.55 -8.04
C ARG A 144 1.41 10.34 -6.80
N LEU A 145 2.65 10.83 -6.80
CA LEU A 145 3.07 11.87 -5.87
C LEU A 145 2.46 13.20 -6.32
N ILE A 146 1.77 13.90 -5.41
CA ILE A 146 1.16 15.21 -5.66
C ILE A 146 2.18 16.32 -5.36
N CYS A 147 2.73 16.29 -4.15
CA CYS A 147 3.70 17.25 -3.63
C CYS A 147 4.35 16.68 -2.36
N TRP A 148 5.32 17.39 -1.80
CA TRP A 148 5.90 17.11 -0.49
C TRP A 148 6.13 18.39 0.30
N ASP A 149 6.21 18.23 1.62
CA ASP A 149 6.62 19.28 2.55
C ASP A 149 7.97 18.92 3.22
N LYS A 150 8.24 19.53 4.38
CA LYS A 150 9.47 19.28 5.15
C LYS A 150 9.57 17.88 5.77
N ARG A 151 8.44 17.15 5.91
CA ARG A 151 8.36 15.89 6.69
C ARG A 151 7.70 14.73 5.95
N ALA A 152 6.87 14.99 4.95
CA ALA A 152 6.04 13.98 4.31
C ALA A 152 5.88 14.20 2.80
N PHE A 153 5.69 13.09 2.10
CA PHE A 153 5.18 13.06 0.74
C PHE A 153 3.66 12.90 0.74
N TYR A 154 2.97 13.58 -0.17
CA TYR A 154 1.52 13.52 -0.33
C TYR A 154 1.15 12.76 -1.61
N VAL A 155 0.51 11.62 -1.45
CA VAL A 155 0.20 10.69 -2.55
C VAL A 155 -1.30 10.62 -2.79
N GLU A 156 -1.69 10.57 -4.06
CA GLU A 156 -3.05 10.29 -4.49
C GLU A 156 -3.11 8.87 -5.07
N HIS A 157 -4.12 8.10 -4.66
CA HIS A 157 -4.56 6.90 -5.37
C HIS A 157 -5.95 7.12 -5.96
N ARG A 158 -6.14 6.69 -7.21
CA ARG A 158 -7.43 6.68 -7.89
C ARG A 158 -7.74 5.27 -8.35
N PHE A 159 -8.94 4.80 -8.04
CA PHE A 159 -9.48 3.55 -8.57
C PHE A 159 -10.30 3.88 -9.80
N VAL A 160 -9.81 3.54 -10.98
CA VAL A 160 -10.40 3.93 -12.26
C VAL A 160 -10.99 2.72 -12.96
N THR A 161 -12.25 2.80 -13.37
CA THR A 161 -12.89 1.78 -14.23
C THR A 161 -13.04 2.32 -15.64
N LYS A 162 -12.92 1.44 -16.63
CA LYS A 162 -13.22 1.75 -18.03
C LYS A 162 -14.56 1.12 -18.38
N GLY A 163 -15.52 1.93 -18.82
CA GLY A 163 -16.83 1.47 -19.27
C GLY A 163 -17.22 2.10 -20.60
N ALA A 164 -18.44 1.80 -21.07
CA ALA A 164 -18.96 2.32 -22.33
C ALA A 164 -19.01 3.86 -22.40
N LYS A 165 -19.16 4.53 -21.25
CA LYS A 165 -19.19 6.00 -21.13
C LYS A 165 -17.80 6.63 -20.87
N GLY A 166 -16.73 5.86 -21.06
CA GLY A 166 -15.35 6.30 -20.78
C GLY A 166 -14.83 5.89 -19.41
N GLU A 167 -13.76 6.55 -18.99
CA GLU A 167 -13.09 6.30 -17.70
C GLU A 167 -13.84 6.99 -16.55
N PHE A 168 -13.93 6.31 -15.41
CA PHE A 168 -14.55 6.87 -14.22
C PHE A 168 -13.73 6.55 -12.98
N VAL A 169 -13.49 7.56 -12.15
CA VAL A 169 -12.82 7.40 -10.86
C VAL A 169 -13.83 6.96 -9.80
N ASN A 170 -13.80 5.69 -9.42
CA ASN A 170 -14.67 5.05 -8.43
C ASN A 170 -14.34 5.49 -7.00
N ALA A 171 -13.07 5.62 -6.66
CA ALA A 171 -12.61 6.07 -5.35
C ALA A 171 -11.31 6.86 -5.46
N ILE A 172 -11.12 7.79 -4.54
CA ILE A 172 -9.89 8.58 -4.39
C ILE A 172 -9.38 8.42 -2.96
N VAL A 173 -8.09 8.18 -2.81
CA VAL A 173 -7.42 8.11 -1.51
C VAL A 173 -6.27 9.11 -1.46
N LEU A 174 -6.33 10.04 -0.51
CA LEU A 174 -5.20 10.91 -0.19
C LEU A 174 -4.42 10.31 0.96
N VAL A 175 -3.09 10.32 0.85
CA VAL A 175 -2.20 9.65 1.80
C VAL A 175 -1.03 10.57 2.13
N LYS A 176 -0.76 10.72 3.44
CA LYS A 176 0.41 11.40 3.97
C LYS A 176 1.44 10.34 4.31
N ASN A 177 2.49 10.24 3.50
CA ASN A 177 3.63 9.36 3.73
C ASN A 177 4.73 10.13 4.45
N THR A 178 4.73 10.04 5.78
CA THR A 178 5.77 10.62 6.64
C THR A 178 7.08 9.87 6.44
N VAL A 179 8.15 10.63 6.22
CA VAL A 179 9.50 10.09 6.14
C VAL A 179 10.05 9.89 7.55
N LEU A 180 10.48 8.67 7.85
CA LEU A 180 11.27 8.34 9.02
C LEU A 180 12.73 8.20 8.62
N GLY A 181 13.64 8.72 9.44
CA GLY A 181 15.08 8.69 9.21
C GLY A 181 15.70 10.08 9.22
N GLN A 182 16.94 10.17 8.76
CA GLN A 182 17.73 11.40 8.81
C GLN A 182 17.46 12.36 7.64
N LEU A 183 16.89 11.85 6.54
CA LEU A 183 16.64 12.66 5.34
C LEU A 183 15.24 13.25 5.36
N SER A 184 15.13 14.52 4.94
CA SER A 184 13.85 15.14 4.58
C SER A 184 13.42 14.71 3.17
N PRO A 185 12.13 14.87 2.80
CA PRO A 185 11.67 14.65 1.43
C PRO A 185 12.53 15.35 0.36
N GLU A 186 12.89 16.61 0.59
CA GLU A 186 13.77 17.40 -0.29
C GLU A 186 15.15 16.75 -0.47
N LYS A 187 15.80 16.31 0.62
CA LYS A 187 17.10 15.63 0.56
C LYS A 187 17.02 14.26 -0.11
N ILE A 188 15.87 13.59 -0.03
CA ILE A 188 15.63 12.33 -0.74
C ILE A 188 15.53 12.59 -2.24
N VAL A 189 14.74 13.59 -2.64
CA VAL A 189 14.57 13.97 -4.05
C VAL A 189 15.91 14.37 -4.67
N ALA A 190 16.71 15.19 -3.99
CA ALA A 190 18.04 15.61 -4.44
C ALA A 190 19.04 14.45 -4.61
N LYS A 191 18.75 13.27 -4.04
CA LYS A 191 19.59 12.05 -4.15
C LYS A 191 19.06 11.07 -5.20
N LEU A 192 17.95 11.37 -5.88
CA LEU A 192 17.40 10.49 -6.91
C LEU A 192 18.33 10.42 -8.12
N PRO A 193 18.56 9.22 -8.70
CA PRO A 193 19.32 9.10 -9.92
C PRO A 193 18.55 9.69 -11.11
N ALA A 194 19.26 10.29 -12.07
CA ALA A 194 18.68 10.87 -13.29
C ALA A 194 17.50 11.84 -13.01
N LEU A 195 17.65 12.68 -11.99
CA LEU A 195 16.70 13.73 -11.64
C LEU A 195 16.59 14.76 -12.77
N GLN A 196 15.37 15.07 -13.17
CA GLN A 196 15.05 16.10 -14.15
C GLN A 196 14.82 17.45 -13.46
N PRO A 197 15.09 18.60 -14.12
CA PRO A 197 14.99 19.91 -13.49
C PRO A 197 13.61 20.25 -12.90
N ASP A 198 12.54 19.74 -13.51
CA ASP A 198 11.15 19.92 -13.05
C ASP A 198 10.77 19.00 -11.87
N GLU A 199 11.67 18.10 -11.46
CA GLU A 199 11.50 17.22 -10.31
C GLU A 199 12.19 17.74 -9.04
N GLU A 200 13.08 18.72 -9.16
CA GLU A 200 13.86 19.25 -8.03
C GLU A 200 12.98 19.95 -6.99
N ALA A 201 11.94 20.63 -7.47
CA ALA A 201 11.04 21.40 -6.62
C ALA A 201 9.72 20.67 -6.39
N SER A 202 9.18 20.82 -5.17
CA SER A 202 7.83 20.36 -4.86
C SER A 202 6.82 21.19 -5.66
N PRO A 203 5.85 20.56 -6.35
CA PRO A 203 4.79 21.29 -7.03
C PRO A 203 3.98 22.09 -6.01
N VAL A 204 3.32 23.14 -6.48
CA VAL A 204 2.41 23.93 -5.65
C VAL A 204 1.35 23.00 -5.07
N MET A 205 1.26 22.98 -3.74
CA MET A 205 0.31 22.11 -3.03
C MET A 205 -1.13 22.48 -3.41
N PRO A 206 -1.93 21.55 -3.94
CA PRO A 206 -3.32 21.81 -4.25
C PRO A 206 -4.14 22.23 -3.03
N GLU A 207 -5.17 23.05 -3.26
CA GLU A 207 -5.99 23.61 -2.19
C GLU A 207 -6.68 22.54 -1.35
N ASP A 208 -7.19 21.48 -1.98
CA ASP A 208 -7.87 20.37 -1.32
C ASP A 208 -6.91 19.59 -0.39
N VAL A 209 -5.67 19.36 -0.85
CA VAL A 209 -4.60 18.76 -0.03
C VAL A 209 -4.24 19.66 1.14
N GLY A 210 -4.11 20.97 0.91
CA GLY A 210 -3.84 21.96 1.96
C GLY A 210 -4.94 22.01 3.02
N ALA A 211 -6.21 22.00 2.62
CA ALA A 211 -7.36 21.97 3.52
C ALA A 211 -7.41 20.66 4.33
N TRP A 212 -7.12 19.53 3.68
CA TRP A 212 -7.04 18.23 4.33
C TRP A 212 -5.92 18.17 5.38
N ILE A 213 -4.76 18.74 5.10
CA ILE A 213 -3.66 18.85 6.08
C ILE A 213 -4.09 19.69 7.28
N LYS A 214 -4.71 20.86 7.06
CA LYS A 214 -5.23 21.71 8.14
C LYS A 214 -6.23 20.97 9.02
N SER A 215 -7.11 20.17 8.43
CA SER A 215 -8.05 19.32 9.16
C SER A 215 -7.34 18.30 10.06
N ASN A 216 -6.33 17.60 9.53
CA ASN A 216 -5.53 16.65 10.32
C ASN A 216 -4.73 17.33 11.44
N ASP A 217 -4.23 18.54 11.20
CA ASP A 217 -3.49 19.32 12.21
C ASP A 217 -4.40 19.81 13.34
N ALA A 218 -5.63 20.23 13.02
CA ALA A 218 -6.65 20.58 14.01
C ALA A 218 -6.97 19.37 14.90
N SER A 219 -7.24 18.20 14.29
CA SER A 219 -7.45 16.94 15.03
C SER A 219 -6.25 16.58 15.92
N SER A 220 -5.03 16.73 15.40
CA SER A 220 -3.81 16.45 16.17
C SER A 220 -3.63 17.39 17.38
N LYS A 221 -4.06 18.65 17.28
CA LYS A 221 -4.02 19.60 18.41
C LYS A 221 -5.00 19.20 19.50
N MET A 222 -6.21 18.80 19.12
CA MET A 222 -7.23 18.31 20.06
C MET A 222 -6.73 17.09 20.84
N LEU A 223 -6.22 16.07 20.14
CA LEU A 223 -5.72 14.84 20.78
C LEU A 223 -4.53 15.09 21.73
N ARG A 224 -3.65 16.05 21.40
CA ARG A 224 -2.55 16.43 22.31
C ARG A 224 -3.07 17.08 23.59
N ALA A 225 -4.07 17.95 23.49
CA ALA A 225 -4.69 18.58 24.64
C ALA A 225 -5.36 17.54 25.55
N GLU A 226 -6.07 16.56 24.97
CA GLU A 226 -6.66 15.43 25.71
C GLU A 226 -5.59 14.60 26.44
N SER A 227 -4.46 14.31 25.81
CA SER A 227 -3.38 13.51 26.42
C SER A 227 -2.58 14.21 27.52
N SER A 228 -2.72 15.53 27.63
CA SER A 228 -2.02 16.35 28.63
C SER A 228 -2.83 16.59 29.91
N GLN A 229 -4.06 16.08 29.96
CA GLN A 229 -4.92 16.06 31.14
C GLN A 229 -4.77 14.73 31.89
#